data_AF-A0A830E9P9-F1
#
_entry.id   AF-A0A830E9P9-F1
#
_cell.length_a   1.000
_cell.length_b   1.000
_cell.length_c   1.000
_cell.angle_alpha   90.00
_cell.angle_beta   90.00
_cell.angle_gamma   90.00
#
_symmetry.space_group_name_H-M   'P 1'
#
loop_
_entity.id
_entity.type
_entity.pdbx_description
1 polymer ?
#
loop_
_entity_poly.entity_id
_entity_poly.type
_entity_poly.pdbx_seq_one_letter_code
_entity_poly.pdbx_strand_id
1 'polypeptide(L)'
;MSGAPGQFTGFNAELLRRNRFCMGVKRGREYVCSGEAGEDAVNKAVDFLVEAINRIQHWRVWETWWIEETMDEWLEARDRLEVQLRGKYSEDIVNAITGLVDKFINYNERFLNYWRDVGNETRRLIDNLMNGRAEVIIRGEGASGISVHSEHITLETDRTSTSIPVHLVLKGLEGVDVEVPDFMMMMNKEEYTKFVKTLRSLRIGFAETDESVEKGRPVMGTNQTWQVIFWSLLYPGEIRVHINTVNVNVNNMTVTWYLRSSNHKSLKGKIKDADVDKFSDEEVLALTLTAVLGDGSAYVSKNTIKIGITMSGEKFEAWEPLLQKLKKIGFDWGKPALNNDGTVNVWFRGSRAIDLARTTIGILPPILRDVLDALGFEKWLRINEYLRRSSSSGEVRRRLWWPVMGSR
;
A
#
# COMPACT_ATOMS: atom_id res chain seq x y z
N MET A 1 15.77 2.94 19.38
CA MET A 1 16.70 4.01 19.83
C MET A 1 16.50 5.23 18.94
N SER A 2 15.90 6.30 19.43
CA SER A 2 15.61 7.52 18.66
C SER A 2 16.73 8.55 18.85
N GLY A 3 17.74 8.49 17.98
CA GLY A 3 18.73 9.56 17.83
C GLY A 3 18.25 10.58 16.80
N ALA A 4 18.23 11.85 17.17
CA ALA A 4 18.02 12.97 16.26
C ALA A 4 19.07 12.97 15.12
N PRO A 5 18.76 13.52 13.93
CA PRO A 5 19.62 13.43 12.75
C PRO A 5 20.94 14.16 12.99
N GLY A 6 22.02 13.40 13.11
CA GLY A 6 23.34 13.94 12.84
C GLY A 6 23.38 14.36 11.39
N GLN A 7 23.51 15.66 11.11
CA GLN A 7 23.97 16.12 9.80
C GLN A 7 25.34 15.49 9.57
N PHE A 8 25.40 14.43 8.75
CA PHE A 8 26.65 13.95 8.21
C PHE A 8 27.15 14.99 7.19
N THR A 9 27.93 15.95 7.68
CA THR A 9 28.68 16.91 6.88
C THR A 9 30.00 16.27 6.47
N GLY A 10 30.00 15.47 5.40
CA GLY A 10 31.21 14.72 5.07
C GLY A 10 31.36 14.25 3.63
N PHE A 11 30.52 14.71 2.70
CA PHE A 11 30.68 14.31 1.31
C PHE A 11 31.26 15.42 0.44
N ASN A 12 32.36 15.15 -0.24
CA ASN A 12 32.97 16.07 -1.19
C ASN A 12 32.24 15.94 -2.53
N ALA A 13 31.24 16.79 -2.80
CA ALA A 13 30.50 16.81 -4.07
C ALA A 13 31.42 16.85 -5.31
N GLU A 14 32.64 17.36 -5.16
CA GLU A 14 33.67 17.34 -6.21
C GLU A 14 34.18 15.93 -6.53
N LEU A 15 34.22 15.01 -5.56
CA LEU A 15 34.50 13.60 -5.80
C LEU A 15 33.35 12.91 -6.53
N LEU A 16 32.08 13.25 -6.25
CA LEU A 16 30.96 12.69 -7.01
C LEU A 16 30.99 13.09 -8.48
N ARG A 17 31.42 14.33 -8.79
CA ARG A 17 31.58 14.81 -10.17
C ARG A 17 32.61 14.02 -10.96
N ARG A 18 33.52 13.29 -10.30
CA ARG A 18 34.51 12.43 -10.97
C ARG A 18 33.94 11.11 -11.48
N ASN A 19 32.74 10.72 -11.05
CA ASN A 19 32.07 9.56 -11.63
C ASN A 19 31.85 9.77 -13.13
N ARG A 20 31.74 8.66 -13.87
CA ARG A 20 31.39 8.73 -15.29
C ARG A 20 29.89 8.97 -15.42
N PHE A 21 29.49 10.13 -15.95
CA PHE A 21 28.09 10.43 -16.21
C PHE A 21 27.75 10.25 -17.68
N CYS A 22 26.59 9.65 -17.93
CA CYS A 22 26.08 9.47 -19.28
C CYS A 22 24.57 9.75 -19.32
N MET A 23 24.06 10.13 -20.48
CA MET A 23 22.63 10.12 -20.75
C MET A 23 22.14 8.69 -20.93
N GLY A 24 21.01 8.36 -20.31
CA GLY A 24 20.39 7.05 -20.35
C GLY A 24 19.34 6.92 -21.43
N VAL A 25 19.39 5.82 -22.19
CA VAL A 25 18.29 5.38 -23.07
C VAL A 25 17.73 4.07 -22.53
N LYS A 26 16.40 3.98 -22.50
CA LYS A 26 15.71 2.77 -22.03
C LYS A 26 15.87 1.63 -23.04
N ARG A 27 16.42 0.50 -22.61
CA ARG A 27 16.50 -0.76 -23.36
C ARG A 27 15.86 -1.88 -22.54
N GLY A 28 14.68 -2.33 -22.98
CA GLY A 28 13.89 -3.27 -22.20
C GLY A 28 13.44 -2.65 -20.87
N ARG A 29 13.87 -3.23 -19.75
CA ARG A 29 13.53 -2.76 -18.39
C ARG A 29 14.61 -1.88 -17.77
N GLU A 30 15.75 -1.71 -18.42
CA GLU A 30 16.91 -1.00 -17.85
C GLU A 30 17.26 0.24 -18.68
N TYR A 31 17.98 1.18 -18.07
CA TYR A 31 18.61 2.28 -18.77
C TYR A 31 20.06 1.94 -19.07
N VAL A 32 20.54 2.27 -20.25
CA VAL A 32 21.94 2.10 -20.63
C VAL A 32 22.53 3.42 -21.12
N CYS A 33 23.82 3.61 -20.93
CA CYS A 33 24.51 4.78 -21.45
C CYS A 33 24.38 4.90 -22.98
N SER A 34 23.96 6.07 -23.45
CA SER A 34 23.89 6.40 -24.88
C SER A 34 24.86 7.49 -25.31
N GLY A 35 25.46 8.23 -24.37
CA GLY A 35 26.42 9.32 -24.65
C GLY A 35 26.80 10.07 -23.37
N GLU A 36 27.84 10.90 -23.42
CA GLU A 36 28.27 11.70 -22.27
C GLU A 36 27.21 12.74 -21.87
N ALA A 37 27.12 13.00 -20.57
CA ALA A 37 26.21 14.00 -20.03
C ALA A 37 26.85 15.40 -20.03
N GLY A 38 26.06 16.43 -20.36
CA GLY A 38 26.48 17.82 -20.22
C GLY A 38 26.56 18.26 -18.75
N GLU A 39 27.33 19.31 -18.48
CA GLU A 39 27.63 19.81 -17.13
C GLU A 39 26.37 20.11 -16.30
N ASP A 40 25.34 20.73 -16.89
CA ASP A 40 24.08 21.02 -16.20
C ASP A 40 23.35 19.75 -15.73
N ALA A 41 23.36 18.70 -16.56
CA ALA A 41 22.76 17.41 -16.22
C ALA A 41 23.56 16.73 -15.11
N VAL A 42 24.90 16.80 -15.18
CA VAL A 42 25.80 16.27 -14.14
C VAL A 42 25.55 16.95 -12.81
N ASN A 43 25.45 18.28 -12.76
CA ASN A 43 25.20 19.01 -11.52
C ASN A 43 23.88 18.59 -10.86
N LYS A 44 22.80 18.43 -11.63
CA LYS A 44 21.52 17.90 -11.12
C LYS A 44 21.63 16.46 -10.64
N ALA A 45 22.37 15.62 -11.36
CA ALA A 45 22.60 14.23 -10.99
C ALA A 45 23.38 14.11 -9.67
N VAL A 46 24.35 15.00 -9.43
CA VAL A 46 25.09 15.07 -8.18
C VAL A 46 24.17 15.41 -7.00
N ASP A 47 23.19 16.30 -7.15
CA ASP A 47 22.20 16.57 -6.09
C ASP A 47 21.43 15.31 -5.69
N PHE A 48 21.02 14.49 -6.67
CA PHE A 48 20.36 13.21 -6.40
C PHE A 48 21.28 12.22 -5.69
N LEU A 49 22.55 12.14 -6.11
CA LEU A 49 23.52 11.25 -5.49
C LEU A 49 23.80 11.64 -4.04
N VAL A 50 23.91 12.94 -3.75
CA VAL A 50 24.11 13.43 -2.38
C VAL A 50 22.95 12.99 -1.49
N GLU A 51 21.71 13.20 -1.93
CA GLU A 51 20.53 12.78 -1.16
C GLU A 51 20.48 11.25 -0.98
N ALA A 52 20.70 10.49 -2.06
CA ALA A 52 20.69 9.04 -2.02
C ALA A 52 21.76 8.46 -1.09
N ILE A 53 23.00 8.93 -1.20
CA ILE A 53 24.13 8.49 -0.36
C ILE A 53 23.87 8.84 1.10
N ASN A 54 23.42 10.07 1.39
CA ASN A 54 23.11 10.49 2.75
C ASN A 54 22.08 9.57 3.41
N ARG A 55 20.98 9.25 2.71
CA ARG A 55 19.97 8.33 3.24
C ARG A 55 20.48 6.91 3.40
N ILE A 56 21.22 6.40 2.41
CA ILE A 56 21.74 5.03 2.44
C ILE A 56 22.75 4.85 3.59
N GLN A 57 23.59 5.86 3.83
CA GLN A 57 24.53 5.85 4.95
C GLN A 57 23.83 6.02 6.30
N HIS A 58 22.86 6.93 6.38
CA HIS A 58 22.09 7.17 7.61
C HIS A 58 21.45 5.87 8.12
N TRP A 59 20.84 5.11 7.22
CA TRP A 59 20.19 3.83 7.56
C TRP A 59 21.13 2.63 7.58
N ARG A 60 22.40 2.79 7.17
CA ARG A 60 23.35 1.67 7.02
C ARG A 60 22.72 0.51 6.25
N VAL A 61 22.16 0.80 5.08
CA VAL A 61 21.27 -0.10 4.31
C VAL A 61 21.87 -1.49 4.08
N TRP A 62 23.20 -1.60 4.01
CA TRP A 62 23.93 -2.87 3.86
C TRP A 62 23.79 -3.84 5.05
N GLU A 63 23.18 -3.43 6.15
CA GLU A 63 22.94 -4.27 7.33
C GLU A 63 21.57 -4.95 7.28
N THR A 64 21.33 -5.91 8.18
CA THR A 64 20.12 -6.74 8.19
C THR A 64 19.07 -6.31 9.21
N TRP A 65 19.42 -5.43 10.16
CA TRP A 65 18.55 -5.09 11.29
C TRP A 65 17.15 -4.60 10.86
N TRP A 66 17.05 -3.84 9.77
CA TRP A 66 15.76 -3.32 9.27
C TRP A 66 14.92 -4.40 8.57
N ILE A 67 15.56 -5.45 8.05
CA ILE A 67 14.87 -6.65 7.53
C ILE A 67 14.36 -7.47 8.70
N GLU A 68 15.17 -7.60 9.76
CA GLU A 68 14.78 -8.29 11.00
C GLU A 68 13.57 -7.58 11.65
N GLU A 69 13.57 -6.24 11.73
CA GLU A 69 12.38 -5.48 12.17
C GLU A 69 11.15 -5.73 11.29
N THR A 70 11.34 -5.85 9.96
CA THR A 70 10.25 -6.20 9.05
C THR A 70 9.74 -7.62 9.33
N MET A 71 10.64 -8.58 9.60
CA MET A 71 10.27 -9.95 9.97
C MET A 71 9.49 -10.01 11.28
N ASP A 72 9.88 -9.21 12.28
CA ASP A 72 9.16 -9.10 13.55
C ASP A 72 7.72 -8.61 13.31
N GLU A 73 7.50 -7.61 12.43
CA GLU A 73 6.15 -7.15 12.06
C GLU A 73 5.28 -8.31 11.50
N TRP A 74 5.87 -9.16 10.66
CA TRP A 74 5.18 -10.33 10.09
C TRP A 74 4.86 -11.39 11.15
N LEU A 75 5.81 -11.70 12.04
CA LEU A 75 5.62 -12.65 13.14
C LEU A 75 4.53 -12.16 14.10
N GLU A 76 4.55 -10.89 14.47
CA GLU A 76 3.50 -10.31 15.31
C GLU A 76 2.14 -10.33 14.62
N ALA A 77 2.07 -10.04 13.32
CA ALA A 77 0.82 -10.12 12.56
C ALA A 77 0.26 -11.54 12.56
N ARG A 78 1.12 -12.55 12.37
CA ARG A 78 0.76 -13.98 12.43
C ARG A 78 0.22 -14.37 13.80
N ASP A 79 0.89 -13.96 14.87
CA ASP A 79 0.47 -14.27 16.25
C ASP A 79 -0.85 -13.58 16.62
N ARG A 80 -1.03 -12.31 16.23
CA ARG A 80 -2.30 -11.59 16.42
C ARG A 80 -3.43 -12.27 15.68
N LEU A 81 -3.21 -12.73 14.45
CA LEU A 81 -4.21 -13.49 13.69
C LEU A 81 -4.57 -14.80 14.38
N GLU A 82 -3.58 -15.57 14.83
CA GLU A 82 -3.84 -16.81 15.55
C GLU A 82 -4.67 -16.57 16.81
N VAL A 83 -4.27 -15.63 17.66
CA VAL A 83 -4.98 -15.30 18.90
C VAL A 83 -6.40 -14.80 18.63
N GLN A 84 -6.58 -13.94 17.61
CA GLN A 84 -7.87 -13.33 17.31
C GLN A 84 -8.88 -14.33 16.72
N LEU A 85 -8.42 -15.33 15.97
CA LEU A 85 -9.26 -16.27 15.23
C LEU A 85 -9.49 -17.59 15.97
N ARG A 86 -8.51 -18.04 16.77
CA ARG A 86 -8.59 -19.30 17.52
C ARG A 86 -9.78 -19.29 18.49
N GLY A 87 -10.54 -20.39 18.48
CA GLY A 87 -11.75 -20.53 19.28
C GLY A 87 -13.00 -19.81 18.73
N LYS A 88 -12.85 -18.93 17.72
CA LYS A 88 -13.99 -18.32 17.00
C LYS A 88 -14.30 -19.03 15.68
N TYR A 89 -13.28 -19.54 15.01
CA TYR A 89 -13.38 -20.25 13.74
C TYR A 89 -12.82 -21.67 13.86
N SER A 90 -13.11 -22.52 12.88
CA SER A 90 -12.56 -23.88 12.84
C SER A 90 -11.03 -23.84 12.71
N GLU A 91 -10.35 -24.86 13.27
CA GLU A 91 -8.89 -24.98 13.16
C GLU A 91 -8.43 -24.97 11.69
N ASP A 92 -9.20 -25.55 10.77
CA ASP A 92 -8.88 -25.52 9.33
C ASP A 92 -8.80 -24.09 8.76
N ILE A 93 -9.74 -23.22 9.14
CA ILE A 93 -9.74 -21.81 8.71
C ILE A 93 -8.57 -21.06 9.34
N VAL A 94 -8.33 -21.27 10.64
CA VAL A 94 -7.23 -20.61 11.36
C VAL A 94 -5.90 -21.01 10.72
N ASN A 95 -5.66 -22.30 10.54
CA ASN A 95 -4.45 -22.85 9.92
C ASN A 95 -4.29 -22.41 8.45
N ALA A 96 -5.40 -22.26 7.70
CA ALA A 96 -5.36 -21.76 6.33
C ALA A 96 -4.85 -20.30 6.28
N ILE A 97 -5.35 -19.44 7.18
CA ILE A 97 -4.96 -18.02 7.23
C ILE A 97 -3.55 -17.85 7.81
N THR A 98 -3.23 -18.49 8.94
CA THR A 98 -1.88 -18.38 9.54
C THR A 98 -0.83 -19.03 8.65
N GLY A 99 -1.13 -20.19 8.05
CA GLY A 99 -0.24 -20.86 7.10
C GLY A 99 0.03 -20.05 5.83
N LEU A 100 -0.91 -19.19 5.40
CA LEU A 100 -0.64 -18.20 4.35
C LEU A 100 0.41 -17.17 4.81
N VAL A 101 0.30 -16.67 6.03
CA VAL A 101 1.27 -15.72 6.60
C VAL A 101 2.64 -16.37 6.76
N ASP A 102 2.70 -17.64 7.20
CA ASP A 102 3.94 -18.41 7.31
C ASP A 102 4.67 -18.52 5.96
N LYS A 103 3.94 -18.64 4.84
CA LYS A 103 4.55 -18.63 3.49
C LYS A 103 5.22 -17.29 3.16
N PHE A 104 4.63 -16.16 3.58
CA PHE A 104 5.23 -14.84 3.41
C PHE A 104 6.44 -14.64 4.34
N ILE A 105 6.37 -15.14 5.59
CA ILE A 105 7.51 -15.15 6.53
C ILE A 105 8.68 -15.93 5.92
N ASN A 106 8.45 -17.15 5.41
CA ASN A 106 9.47 -17.96 4.76
C ASN A 106 10.10 -17.23 3.54
N TYR A 107 9.31 -16.45 2.80
CA TYR A 107 9.86 -15.64 1.70
C TYR A 107 10.71 -14.46 2.20
N ASN A 108 10.35 -13.84 3.34
CA ASN A 108 11.23 -12.85 3.98
C ASN A 108 12.56 -13.46 4.44
N GLU A 109 12.58 -14.70 4.95
CA GLU A 109 13.83 -15.38 5.32
C GLU A 109 14.74 -15.59 4.10
N ARG A 110 14.15 -15.94 2.94
CA ARG A 110 14.90 -15.99 1.68
C ARG A 110 15.46 -14.63 1.30
N PHE A 111 14.66 -13.56 1.46
CA PHE A 111 15.11 -12.20 1.20
C PHE A 111 16.25 -11.79 2.15
N LEU A 112 16.16 -12.10 3.45
CA LEU A 112 17.22 -11.85 4.42
C LEU A 112 18.54 -12.53 4.02
N ASN A 113 18.47 -13.80 3.61
CA ASN A 113 19.65 -14.54 3.16
C ASN A 113 20.25 -13.94 1.89
N TYR A 114 19.42 -13.59 0.91
CA TYR A 114 19.84 -12.86 -0.28
C TYR A 114 20.52 -11.52 0.08
N TRP A 115 19.98 -10.79 1.05
CA TRP A 115 20.51 -9.50 1.46
C TRP A 115 21.88 -9.58 2.16
N ARG A 116 22.25 -10.71 2.78
CA ARG A 116 23.57 -10.86 3.39
C ARG A 116 24.71 -10.70 2.39
N ASP A 117 24.50 -11.17 1.16
CA ASP A 117 25.47 -11.01 0.07
C ASP A 117 25.31 -9.64 -0.60
N VAL A 118 24.07 -9.25 -0.90
CA VAL A 118 23.74 -8.01 -1.63
C VAL A 118 23.98 -6.75 -0.79
N GLY A 119 23.94 -6.84 0.53
CA GLY A 119 24.29 -5.74 1.43
C GLY A 119 25.76 -5.33 1.26
N ASN A 120 26.67 -6.31 1.16
CA ASN A 120 28.08 -6.03 0.89
C ASN A 120 28.30 -5.40 -0.50
N GLU A 121 27.56 -5.86 -1.51
CA GLU A 121 27.54 -5.25 -2.84
C GLU A 121 27.05 -3.79 -2.78
N THR A 122 25.96 -3.54 -2.05
CA THR A 122 25.42 -2.19 -1.81
C THR A 122 26.47 -1.28 -1.20
N ARG A 123 27.20 -1.76 -0.19
CA ARG A 123 28.28 -0.99 0.43
C ARG A 123 29.37 -0.63 -0.57
N ARG A 124 29.82 -1.59 -1.39
CA ARG A 124 30.83 -1.34 -2.44
C ARG A 124 30.34 -0.36 -3.51
N LEU A 125 29.07 -0.45 -3.90
CA LEU A 125 28.45 0.48 -4.85
C LEU A 125 28.53 1.92 -4.33
N ILE A 126 28.16 2.13 -3.07
CA ILE A 126 28.22 3.44 -2.41
C ILE A 126 29.67 3.92 -2.27
N ASP A 127 30.59 3.05 -1.85
CA ASP A 127 32.01 3.39 -1.77
C ASP A 127 32.56 3.79 -3.16
N ASN A 128 32.14 3.13 -4.24
CA ASN A 128 32.55 3.49 -5.59
C ASN A 128 32.00 4.84 -6.04
N LEU A 129 30.72 5.13 -5.77
CA LEU A 129 30.12 6.43 -6.05
C LEU A 129 30.85 7.54 -5.30
N MET A 130 31.09 7.33 -4.00
CA MET A 130 31.76 8.29 -3.14
C MET A 130 33.20 8.62 -3.56
N ASN A 131 33.87 7.68 -4.22
CA ASN A 131 35.26 7.83 -4.69
C ASN A 131 35.36 8.19 -6.18
N GLY A 132 34.26 8.48 -6.87
CA GLY A 132 34.28 8.86 -8.28
C GLY A 132 34.62 7.71 -9.23
N ARG A 133 34.29 6.46 -8.87
CA ARG A 133 34.66 5.24 -9.60
C ARG A 133 33.46 4.49 -10.20
N ALA A 134 32.27 5.07 -10.15
CA ALA A 134 31.05 4.47 -10.67
C ALA A 134 30.62 5.11 -12.00
N GLU A 135 29.77 4.37 -12.74
CA GLU A 135 29.03 4.88 -13.89
C GLU A 135 27.62 5.27 -13.44
N VAL A 136 27.25 6.53 -13.70
CA VAL A 136 25.96 7.11 -13.32
C VAL A 136 25.18 7.42 -14.59
N ILE A 137 24.02 6.77 -14.72
CA ILE A 137 23.14 6.93 -15.86
C ILE A 137 22.06 7.95 -15.52
N ILE A 138 22.03 9.08 -16.24
CA ILE A 138 21.02 10.13 -16.05
C ILE A 138 19.77 9.77 -16.84
N ARG A 139 18.63 9.72 -16.16
CA ARG A 139 17.32 9.34 -16.71
C ARG A 139 16.41 10.55 -16.92
N GLY A 140 15.51 10.41 -17.89
CA GLY A 140 14.39 11.32 -18.13
C GLY A 140 14.76 12.67 -18.75
N GLU A 141 13.76 13.38 -19.25
CA GLU A 141 13.94 14.72 -19.78
C GLU A 141 14.40 15.68 -18.68
N GLY A 142 15.41 16.49 -18.98
CA GLY A 142 15.93 17.51 -18.05
C GLY A 142 16.72 16.96 -16.86
N ALA A 143 17.16 15.70 -16.91
CA ALA A 143 17.83 14.98 -15.83
C ALA A 143 16.93 14.86 -14.59
N SER A 144 15.79 14.18 -14.75
CA SER A 144 14.81 14.00 -13.69
C SER A 144 15.10 12.83 -12.76
N GLY A 145 16.09 11.98 -13.07
CA GLY A 145 16.53 10.90 -12.20
C GLY A 145 17.89 10.33 -12.57
N ILE A 146 18.35 9.36 -11.80
CA ILE A 146 19.57 8.58 -12.07
C ILE A 146 19.36 7.09 -11.84
N SER A 147 20.21 6.28 -12.46
CA SER A 147 20.41 4.86 -12.17
C SER A 147 21.90 4.58 -12.03
N VAL A 148 22.25 3.76 -11.04
CA VAL A 148 23.60 3.22 -10.88
C VAL A 148 23.49 1.71 -10.74
N HIS A 149 24.04 0.98 -11.70
CA HIS A 149 23.90 -0.47 -11.76
C HIS A 149 25.04 -1.19 -11.04
N SER A 150 24.69 -2.28 -10.38
CA SER A 150 25.59 -3.33 -9.94
C SER A 150 25.03 -4.69 -10.38
N GLU A 151 25.60 -5.78 -9.88
CA GLU A 151 25.28 -7.14 -10.31
C GLU A 151 23.86 -7.53 -9.89
N HIS A 152 23.51 -7.33 -8.62
CA HIS A 152 22.25 -7.74 -8.01
C HIS A 152 21.37 -6.56 -7.58
N ILE A 153 21.84 -5.32 -7.76
CA ILE A 153 21.08 -4.12 -7.41
C ILE A 153 21.24 -3.01 -8.44
N THR A 154 20.19 -2.21 -8.58
CA THR A 154 20.25 -0.89 -9.19
C THR A 154 19.84 0.14 -8.16
N LEU A 155 20.70 1.12 -7.88
CA LEU A 155 20.29 2.33 -7.17
C LEU A 155 19.53 3.22 -8.15
N GLU A 156 18.27 3.52 -7.83
CA GLU A 156 17.43 4.45 -8.59
C GLU A 156 16.97 5.59 -7.70
N THR A 157 17.01 6.79 -8.23
CA THR A 157 16.36 7.95 -7.62
C THR A 157 15.79 8.82 -8.73
N ASP A 158 14.66 9.44 -8.43
CA ASP A 158 13.93 10.33 -9.33
C ASP A 158 13.51 11.58 -8.55
N ARG A 159 13.28 12.70 -9.24
CA ARG A 159 12.67 13.89 -8.66
C ARG A 159 11.16 13.78 -8.78
N THR A 160 10.48 13.80 -7.64
CA THR A 160 9.04 14.10 -7.59
C THR A 160 8.84 15.58 -7.31
N SER A 161 7.60 16.07 -7.36
CA SER A 161 7.28 17.47 -7.06
C SER A 161 7.64 17.87 -5.62
N THR A 162 7.72 16.92 -4.69
CA THR A 162 7.86 17.19 -3.25
C THR A 162 9.03 16.46 -2.59
N SER A 163 9.68 15.52 -3.27
CA SER A 163 10.72 14.68 -2.67
C SER A 163 11.63 14.01 -3.71
N ILE A 164 12.75 13.47 -3.24
CA ILE A 164 13.66 12.62 -4.01
C ILE A 164 13.54 11.20 -3.43
N PRO A 165 12.68 10.31 -3.97
CA PRO A 165 12.65 8.90 -3.59
C PRO A 165 14.00 8.21 -3.89
N VAL A 166 14.40 7.31 -3.00
CA VAL A 166 15.63 6.52 -3.13
C VAL A 166 15.24 5.04 -3.08
N HIS A 167 15.56 4.31 -4.14
CA HIS A 167 15.19 2.92 -4.33
C HIS A 167 16.42 2.06 -4.63
N LEU A 168 16.44 0.85 -4.09
CA LEU A 168 17.36 -0.21 -4.49
C LEU A 168 16.54 -1.31 -5.15
N VAL A 169 16.59 -1.35 -6.48
CA VAL A 169 15.88 -2.35 -7.30
C VAL A 169 16.71 -3.62 -7.32
N LEU A 170 16.15 -4.73 -6.85
CA LEU A 170 16.80 -6.02 -6.70
C LEU A 170 16.80 -6.80 -8.02
N LYS A 171 17.88 -7.55 -8.27
CA LYS A 171 18.03 -8.45 -9.43
C LYS A 171 18.44 -9.84 -8.95
N GLY A 172 17.88 -10.88 -9.57
CA GLY A 172 18.26 -12.27 -9.27
C GLY A 172 17.57 -12.89 -8.05
N LEU A 173 16.86 -12.12 -7.22
CA LEU A 173 15.95 -12.70 -6.22
C LEU A 173 14.72 -13.30 -6.92
N GLU A 174 14.64 -14.62 -7.02
CA GLU A 174 13.47 -15.25 -7.63
C GLU A 174 12.22 -15.11 -6.77
N GLY A 175 11.12 -14.67 -7.39
CA GLY A 175 9.80 -14.76 -6.79
C GLY A 175 9.33 -16.19 -6.56
N VAL A 176 8.24 -16.34 -5.81
CA VAL A 176 7.60 -17.62 -5.49
C VAL A 176 6.13 -17.60 -5.85
N ASP A 177 5.57 -18.77 -6.12
CA ASP A 177 4.13 -18.94 -6.25
C ASP A 177 3.57 -19.39 -4.89
N VAL A 178 2.60 -18.62 -4.39
CA VAL A 178 1.94 -18.85 -3.11
C VAL A 178 0.50 -19.26 -3.40
N GLU A 179 0.17 -20.50 -3.06
CA GLU A 179 -1.21 -20.96 -3.08
C GLU A 179 -1.97 -20.36 -1.88
N VAL A 180 -2.95 -19.51 -2.17
CA VAL A 180 -3.85 -18.94 -1.19
C VAL A 180 -5.08 -19.84 -1.05
N PRO A 181 -5.36 -20.37 0.16
CA PRO A 181 -6.50 -21.23 0.37
C PRO A 181 -7.81 -20.46 0.14
N ASP A 182 -8.76 -21.12 -0.53
CA ASP A 182 -10.13 -20.63 -0.58
C ASP A 182 -10.86 -20.94 0.74
N PHE A 183 -10.54 -20.17 1.77
CA PHE A 183 -11.19 -20.28 3.08
C PHE A 183 -12.70 -19.98 3.00
N MET A 184 -13.20 -19.40 1.91
CA MET A 184 -14.63 -19.17 1.72
C MET A 184 -15.38 -20.48 1.53
N MET A 185 -14.76 -21.49 0.92
CA MET A 185 -15.34 -22.83 0.80
C MET A 185 -15.50 -23.52 2.17
N MET A 186 -14.82 -23.01 3.20
CA MET A 186 -14.91 -23.51 4.57
C MET A 186 -15.98 -22.76 5.39
N MET A 187 -16.58 -21.70 4.84
CA MET A 187 -17.69 -20.97 5.46
C MET A 187 -19.00 -21.76 5.34
N ASN A 188 -19.96 -21.47 6.21
CA ASN A 188 -21.30 -22.00 6.02
C ASN A 188 -21.96 -21.36 4.77
N LYS A 189 -22.96 -22.04 4.20
CA LYS A 189 -23.59 -21.64 2.93
C LYS A 189 -24.18 -20.23 2.96
N GLU A 190 -24.73 -19.80 4.09
CA GLU A 190 -25.33 -18.47 4.24
C GLU A 190 -24.25 -17.38 4.22
N GLU A 191 -23.19 -17.56 5.00
CA GLU A 191 -22.02 -16.67 5.03
C GLU A 191 -21.35 -16.59 3.67
N TYR A 192 -21.11 -17.72 3.01
CA TYR A 192 -20.56 -17.78 1.67
C TYR A 192 -21.41 -17.00 0.66
N THR A 193 -22.73 -17.22 0.68
CA THR A 193 -23.65 -16.56 -0.26
C THR A 193 -23.67 -15.04 -0.04
N LYS A 194 -23.62 -14.59 1.21
CA LYS A 194 -23.52 -13.16 1.53
C LYS A 194 -22.16 -12.60 1.11
N PHE A 195 -21.08 -13.33 1.37
CA PHE A 195 -19.74 -12.86 1.07
C PHE A 195 -19.45 -12.75 -0.42
N VAL A 196 -19.83 -13.74 -1.22
CA VAL A 196 -19.57 -13.73 -2.67
C VAL A 196 -20.18 -12.50 -3.34
N LYS A 197 -21.33 -12.02 -2.84
CA LYS A 197 -21.96 -10.78 -3.33
C LYS A 197 -21.09 -9.55 -3.10
N THR A 198 -20.46 -9.43 -1.94
CA THR A 198 -19.62 -8.26 -1.58
C THR A 198 -18.16 -8.41 -2.01
N LEU A 199 -17.66 -9.64 -2.19
CA LEU A 199 -16.27 -9.94 -2.58
C LEU A 199 -15.87 -9.25 -3.88
N ARG A 200 -16.73 -9.32 -4.90
CA ARG A 200 -16.47 -8.64 -6.17
C ARG A 200 -16.28 -7.14 -5.96
N SER A 201 -17.09 -6.52 -5.12
CA SER A 201 -17.01 -5.09 -4.83
C SER A 201 -15.79 -4.71 -4.00
N LEU A 202 -15.40 -5.54 -3.02
CA LEU A 202 -14.13 -5.37 -2.29
C LEU A 202 -12.93 -5.39 -3.26
N ARG A 203 -12.92 -6.33 -4.22
CA ARG A 203 -11.88 -6.40 -5.24
C ARG A 203 -11.90 -5.19 -6.18
N ILE A 204 -13.08 -4.71 -6.60
CA ILE A 204 -13.19 -3.49 -7.42
C ILE A 204 -12.61 -2.29 -6.68
N GLY A 205 -12.90 -2.12 -5.38
CA GLY A 205 -12.37 -0.98 -4.62
C GLY A 205 -10.85 -0.94 -4.62
N PHE A 206 -10.18 -2.07 -4.35
CA PHE A 206 -8.71 -2.16 -4.51
C PHE A 206 -8.24 -2.00 -5.96
N ALA A 207 -8.96 -2.59 -6.91
CA ALA A 207 -8.61 -2.51 -8.33
C ALA A 207 -8.53 -1.06 -8.84
N GLU A 208 -9.40 -0.21 -8.29
CA GLU A 208 -9.49 1.20 -8.65
C GLU A 208 -8.53 2.08 -7.85
N THR A 209 -8.04 1.63 -6.69
CA THR A 209 -7.05 2.36 -5.87
C THR A 209 -5.63 1.87 -6.10
N ASP A 210 -5.24 0.78 -5.43
CA ASP A 210 -3.84 0.39 -5.27
C ASP A 210 -3.37 -0.64 -6.30
N GLU A 211 -4.29 -1.33 -7.00
CA GLU A 211 -3.87 -2.33 -7.97
C GLU A 211 -3.42 -1.71 -9.30
N SER A 212 -2.53 -2.41 -10.00
CA SER A 212 -2.23 -2.22 -11.41
C SER A 212 -2.64 -3.45 -12.22
N VAL A 213 -2.42 -3.42 -13.53
CA VAL A 213 -2.77 -4.52 -14.44
C VAL A 213 -1.52 -4.99 -15.16
N GLU A 214 -1.20 -6.27 -15.03
CA GLU A 214 -0.17 -6.93 -15.83
C GLU A 214 -0.75 -8.15 -16.54
N LYS A 215 -0.66 -8.18 -17.88
CA LYS A 215 -1.19 -9.27 -18.72
C LYS A 215 -2.67 -9.59 -18.40
N GLY A 216 -3.48 -8.58 -18.11
CA GLY A 216 -4.91 -8.71 -17.76
C GLY A 216 -5.18 -9.25 -16.35
N ARG A 217 -4.15 -9.39 -15.51
CA ARG A 217 -4.23 -9.89 -14.13
C ARG A 217 -4.08 -8.74 -13.13
N PRO A 218 -4.73 -8.82 -11.96
CA PRO A 218 -4.58 -7.81 -10.92
C PRO A 218 -3.19 -7.95 -10.27
N VAL A 219 -2.55 -6.81 -10.04
CA VAL A 219 -1.23 -6.71 -9.43
C VAL A 219 -1.28 -5.72 -8.29
N MET A 220 -0.80 -6.11 -7.11
CA MET A 220 -0.62 -5.23 -5.97
C MET A 220 0.88 -4.98 -5.74
N GLY A 221 1.28 -3.72 -5.80
CA GLY A 221 2.59 -3.26 -5.34
C GLY A 221 2.41 -2.53 -4.00
N THR A 222 2.93 -3.08 -2.90
CA THR A 222 2.71 -2.49 -1.57
C THR A 222 3.91 -2.68 -0.67
N ASN A 223 4.09 -1.78 0.29
CA ASN A 223 5.03 -1.93 1.40
C ASN A 223 4.35 -2.20 2.74
N GLN A 224 3.05 -2.51 2.74
CA GLN A 224 2.26 -2.72 3.94
C GLN A 224 1.88 -4.19 4.11
N THR A 225 2.33 -4.81 5.20
CA THR A 225 2.08 -6.22 5.53
C THR A 225 0.58 -6.55 5.51
N TRP A 226 -0.26 -5.68 6.08
CA TRP A 226 -1.70 -5.91 6.09
C TRP A 226 -2.31 -5.92 4.68
N GLN A 227 -1.80 -5.10 3.74
CA GLN A 227 -2.27 -5.10 2.35
C GLN A 227 -1.90 -6.42 1.69
N VAL A 228 -0.68 -6.94 1.91
CA VAL A 228 -0.26 -8.24 1.38
C VAL A 228 -1.20 -9.35 1.83
N ILE A 229 -1.47 -9.43 3.13
CA ILE A 229 -2.32 -10.48 3.72
C ILE A 229 -3.77 -10.32 3.25
N PHE A 230 -4.36 -9.13 3.45
CA PHE A 230 -5.77 -8.91 3.17
C PHE A 230 -6.07 -9.01 1.67
N TRP A 231 -5.23 -8.45 0.81
CA TRP A 231 -5.38 -8.58 -0.64
C TRP A 231 -5.30 -10.05 -1.07
N SER A 232 -4.34 -10.81 -0.55
CA SER A 232 -4.20 -12.23 -0.88
C SER A 232 -5.47 -13.01 -0.53
N LEU A 233 -6.05 -12.78 0.65
CA LEU A 233 -7.32 -13.40 1.08
C LEU A 233 -8.50 -13.04 0.17
N LEU A 234 -8.49 -11.87 -0.46
CA LEU A 234 -9.51 -11.52 -1.45
C LEU A 234 -9.30 -12.24 -2.79
N TYR A 235 -8.13 -12.82 -3.08
CA TYR A 235 -7.80 -13.46 -4.36
C TYR A 235 -7.30 -14.91 -4.15
N PRO A 236 -8.14 -15.85 -3.69
CA PRO A 236 -7.74 -17.23 -3.48
C PRO A 236 -7.24 -17.91 -4.77
N GLY A 237 -6.40 -18.93 -4.61
CA GLY A 237 -5.65 -19.56 -5.68
C GLY A 237 -4.20 -19.09 -5.70
N GLU A 238 -3.53 -19.27 -6.83
CA GLU A 238 -2.12 -18.98 -7.00
C GLU A 238 -1.86 -17.47 -7.16
N ILE A 239 -0.93 -16.98 -6.33
CA ILE A 239 -0.40 -15.62 -6.40
C ILE A 239 1.12 -15.70 -6.58
N ARG A 240 1.62 -15.06 -7.64
CA ARG A 240 3.07 -14.83 -7.80
C ARG A 240 3.49 -13.70 -6.88
N VAL A 241 4.44 -13.98 -6.01
CA VAL A 241 4.98 -13.06 -5.00
C VAL A 241 6.45 -12.78 -5.28
N HIS A 242 6.85 -11.53 -5.15
CA HIS A 242 8.25 -11.13 -5.30
C HIS A 242 8.53 -9.86 -4.49
N ILE A 243 9.74 -9.72 -3.94
CA ILE A 243 10.25 -8.47 -3.38
C ILE A 243 11.21 -7.92 -4.42
N ASN A 244 10.87 -6.78 -5.03
CA ASN A 244 11.65 -6.20 -6.13
C ASN A 244 12.42 -4.96 -5.74
N THR A 245 12.03 -4.27 -4.66
CA THR A 245 12.58 -2.96 -4.33
C THR A 245 12.71 -2.78 -2.83
N VAL A 246 13.82 -2.21 -2.40
CA VAL A 246 13.98 -1.62 -1.06
C VAL A 246 13.85 -0.11 -1.19
N ASN A 247 12.93 0.49 -0.44
CA ASN A 247 12.72 1.93 -0.37
C ASN A 247 13.50 2.49 0.81
N VAL A 248 14.37 3.46 0.53
CA VAL A 248 15.16 4.17 1.55
C VAL A 248 14.51 5.53 1.78
N ASN A 249 13.48 5.55 2.63
CA ASN A 249 12.75 6.77 2.94
C ASN A 249 13.53 7.62 3.94
N VAL A 250 13.08 8.87 4.13
CA VAL A 250 13.69 9.78 5.11
C VAL A 250 13.61 9.22 6.54
N ASN A 251 12.49 8.58 6.88
CA ASN A 251 12.18 8.19 8.27
C ASN A 251 12.20 6.68 8.53
N ASN A 252 12.30 5.86 7.49
CA ASN A 252 12.37 4.40 7.62
C ASN A 252 12.89 3.74 6.33
N MET A 253 13.17 2.44 6.42
CA MET A 253 13.34 1.57 5.27
C MET A 253 12.13 0.66 5.12
N THR A 254 11.70 0.40 3.89
CA THR A 254 10.60 -0.55 3.63
C THR A 254 10.89 -1.41 2.40
N VAL A 255 10.32 -2.61 2.35
CA VAL A 255 10.35 -3.45 1.14
C VAL A 255 9.07 -3.28 0.34
N THR A 256 9.16 -3.28 -0.98
CA THR A 256 8.01 -3.35 -1.86
C THR A 256 7.75 -4.80 -2.22
N TRP A 257 6.59 -5.30 -1.80
CA TRP A 257 5.98 -6.54 -2.23
C TRP A 257 5.27 -6.32 -3.56
N TYR A 258 5.59 -7.17 -4.51
CA TYR A 258 4.88 -7.35 -5.75
C TYR A 258 4.07 -8.65 -5.67
N LEU A 259 2.76 -8.53 -5.82
CA LEU A 259 1.82 -9.65 -5.82
C LEU A 259 1.04 -9.63 -7.13
N ARG A 260 0.95 -10.76 -7.82
CA ARG A 260 0.14 -10.90 -9.03
C ARG A 260 -0.70 -12.16 -8.96
N SER A 261 -2.02 -12.01 -9.08
CA SER A 261 -2.90 -13.18 -9.10
C SER A 261 -2.79 -13.89 -10.45
N SER A 262 -2.56 -15.20 -10.42
CA SER A 262 -2.56 -16.04 -11.63
C SER A 262 -3.98 -16.39 -12.07
N ASN A 263 -4.91 -16.59 -11.13
CA ASN A 263 -6.22 -17.15 -11.41
C ASN A 263 -7.29 -16.08 -11.72
N HIS A 264 -7.18 -14.87 -11.18
CA HIS A 264 -8.21 -13.84 -11.32
C HIS A 264 -7.95 -12.87 -12.46
N LYS A 265 -9.00 -12.34 -13.09
CA LYS A 265 -8.90 -11.25 -14.07
C LYS A 265 -8.96 -9.92 -13.33
N SER A 266 -8.20 -8.92 -13.77
CA SER A 266 -8.27 -7.60 -13.16
C SER A 266 -9.66 -6.99 -13.32
N LEU A 267 -10.09 -6.28 -12.28
CA LEU A 267 -11.33 -5.51 -12.26
C LEU A 267 -11.09 -4.00 -12.39
N LYS A 268 -9.86 -3.58 -12.75
CA LYS A 268 -9.53 -2.16 -12.91
C LYS A 268 -10.32 -1.54 -14.07
N GLY A 269 -10.87 -0.35 -13.84
CA GLY A 269 -11.77 0.35 -14.77
C GLY A 269 -13.22 -0.13 -14.72
N LYS A 270 -13.56 -1.12 -13.89
CA LYS A 270 -14.92 -1.68 -13.85
C LYS A 270 -15.95 -0.72 -13.28
N ILE A 271 -15.57 0.32 -12.54
CA ILE A 271 -16.55 1.35 -12.14
C ILE A 271 -17.04 2.12 -13.38
N LYS A 272 -16.16 2.47 -14.32
CA LYS A 272 -16.52 3.19 -15.55
C LYS A 272 -17.45 2.36 -16.44
N ASP A 273 -17.18 1.06 -16.54
CA ASP A 273 -17.94 0.13 -17.37
C ASP A 273 -19.22 -0.40 -16.69
N ALA A 274 -19.32 -0.23 -15.37
CA ALA A 274 -20.45 -0.76 -14.61
C ALA A 274 -21.64 0.19 -14.68
N ASP A 275 -22.81 -0.40 -14.83
CA ASP A 275 -24.04 0.25 -14.44
C ASP A 275 -24.09 0.29 -12.90
N VAL A 276 -23.44 1.31 -12.32
CA VAL A 276 -23.34 1.48 -10.86
C VAL A 276 -24.73 1.51 -10.22
N ASP A 277 -25.77 1.92 -10.95
CA ASP A 277 -27.15 1.88 -10.49
C ASP A 277 -27.66 0.44 -10.23
N LYS A 278 -27.03 -0.60 -10.83
CA LYS A 278 -27.33 -2.01 -10.54
C LYS A 278 -26.69 -2.58 -9.28
N PHE A 279 -25.67 -1.92 -8.71
CA PHE A 279 -25.08 -2.40 -7.45
C PHE A 279 -26.10 -2.31 -6.32
N SER A 280 -26.14 -3.28 -5.43
CA SER A 280 -26.85 -3.13 -4.16
C SER A 280 -26.15 -2.10 -3.26
N ASP A 281 -26.86 -1.62 -2.23
CA ASP A 281 -26.28 -0.71 -1.24
C ASP A 281 -25.08 -1.35 -0.53
N GLU A 282 -25.15 -2.66 -0.24
CA GLU A 282 -24.05 -3.44 0.36
C GLU A 282 -22.83 -3.49 -0.57
N GLU A 283 -23.02 -3.66 -1.87
CA GLU A 283 -21.92 -3.68 -2.85
C GLU A 283 -21.24 -2.30 -2.96
N VAL A 284 -22.02 -1.22 -2.95
CA VAL A 284 -21.48 0.15 -2.95
C VAL A 284 -20.64 0.40 -1.70
N LEU A 285 -21.13 -0.04 -0.53
CA LEU A 285 -20.43 0.09 0.75
C LEU A 285 -19.14 -0.75 0.80
N ALA A 286 -19.18 -1.99 0.29
CA ALA A 286 -18.01 -2.87 0.21
C ALA A 286 -16.90 -2.29 -0.66
N LEU A 287 -17.25 -1.76 -1.84
CA LEU A 287 -16.31 -1.06 -2.70
C LEU A 287 -15.73 0.17 -2.00
N THR A 288 -16.60 0.99 -1.39
CA THR A 288 -16.18 2.20 -0.67
C THR A 288 -15.21 1.89 0.47
N LEU A 289 -15.42 0.78 1.19
CA LEU A 289 -14.54 0.36 2.27
C LEU A 289 -13.10 0.15 1.76
N THR A 290 -12.93 -0.72 0.76
CA THR A 290 -11.59 -1.05 0.24
C THR A 290 -10.92 0.14 -0.42
N ALA A 291 -11.69 1.01 -1.05
CA ALA A 291 -11.18 2.27 -1.56
C ALA A 291 -10.69 3.23 -0.46
N VAL A 292 -11.40 3.27 0.67
CA VAL A 292 -10.95 4.01 1.86
C VAL A 292 -9.69 3.36 2.44
N LEU A 293 -9.64 2.03 2.52
CA LEU A 293 -8.48 1.30 3.01
C LEU A 293 -7.24 1.48 2.13
N GLY A 294 -7.42 1.61 0.82
CA GLY A 294 -6.40 1.90 -0.18
C GLY A 294 -5.92 3.35 -0.20
N ASP A 295 -6.38 4.10 -1.20
CA ASP A 295 -6.02 5.52 -1.40
C ASP A 295 -6.70 6.48 -0.40
N GLY A 296 -7.67 6.01 0.38
CA GLY A 296 -8.40 6.87 1.30
C GLY A 296 -7.69 7.15 2.62
N SER A 297 -8.38 7.91 3.46
CA SER A 297 -7.87 8.36 4.75
C SER A 297 -8.96 8.37 5.81
N ALA A 298 -8.55 8.09 7.05
CA ALA A 298 -9.38 8.20 8.25
C ALA A 298 -8.68 9.06 9.30
N TYR A 299 -9.39 10.02 9.87
CA TYR A 299 -8.85 10.95 10.87
C TYR A 299 -9.80 11.10 12.06
N VAL A 300 -9.26 10.82 13.25
CA VAL A 300 -9.97 11.01 14.52
C VAL A 300 -9.17 12.01 15.36
N SER A 301 -9.81 13.11 15.75
CA SER A 301 -9.28 14.08 16.72
C SER A 301 -10.38 14.49 17.70
N LYS A 302 -10.06 15.30 18.72
CA LYS A 302 -11.04 15.77 19.71
C LYS A 302 -12.26 16.44 19.06
N ASN A 303 -12.04 17.19 17.97
CA ASN A 303 -13.06 18.02 17.31
C ASN A 303 -13.31 17.64 15.85
N THR A 304 -12.65 16.60 15.33
CA THR A 304 -12.75 16.25 13.91
C THR A 304 -12.78 14.75 13.72
N ILE A 305 -13.81 14.29 13.02
CA ILE A 305 -13.96 12.91 12.55
C ILE A 305 -14.20 13.04 11.05
N LYS A 306 -13.29 12.49 10.23
CA LYS A 306 -13.47 12.47 8.77
C LYS A 306 -12.93 11.17 8.15
N ILE A 307 -13.69 10.62 7.22
CA ILE A 307 -13.24 9.58 6.29
C ILE A 307 -13.34 10.15 4.89
N GLY A 308 -12.40 9.82 4.02
CA GLY A 308 -12.46 10.28 2.65
C GLY A 308 -11.55 9.52 1.72
N ILE A 309 -11.70 9.83 0.44
CA ILE A 309 -10.89 9.29 -0.65
C ILE A 309 -10.30 10.48 -1.40
N THR A 310 -9.00 10.39 -1.69
CA THR A 310 -8.28 11.35 -2.53
C THR A 310 -8.04 10.69 -3.89
N MET A 311 -8.34 11.40 -4.97
CA MET A 311 -8.20 10.88 -6.33
C MET A 311 -7.87 12.00 -7.32
N SER A 312 -7.42 11.69 -8.53
CA SER A 312 -7.26 12.71 -9.58
C SER A 312 -8.62 13.24 -10.07
N GLY A 313 -8.64 14.41 -10.71
CA GLY A 313 -9.86 14.92 -11.36
C GLY A 313 -10.47 13.94 -12.37
N GLU A 314 -9.65 13.29 -13.20
CA GLU A 314 -10.12 12.27 -14.15
C GLU A 314 -10.74 11.04 -13.44
N LYS A 315 -10.12 10.60 -12.33
CA LYS A 315 -10.64 9.48 -11.52
C LYS A 315 -11.93 9.90 -10.80
N PHE A 316 -12.07 11.17 -10.41
CA PHE A 316 -13.30 11.69 -9.83
C PHE A 316 -14.48 11.60 -10.79
N GLU A 317 -14.33 11.99 -12.06
CA GLU A 317 -15.40 11.86 -13.06
C GLU A 317 -15.88 10.42 -13.22
N ALA A 318 -14.93 9.47 -13.20
CA ALA A 318 -15.24 8.04 -13.25
C ALA A 318 -15.97 7.53 -12.00
N TRP A 319 -15.70 8.13 -10.85
CA TRP A 319 -16.27 7.75 -9.55
C TRP A 319 -17.60 8.45 -9.26
N GLU A 320 -17.94 9.51 -9.98
CA GLU A 320 -19.12 10.34 -9.71
C GLU A 320 -20.43 9.52 -9.62
N PRO A 321 -20.72 8.54 -10.51
CA PRO A 321 -21.93 7.72 -10.37
C PRO A 321 -22.00 6.96 -9.04
N LEU A 322 -20.87 6.41 -8.57
CA LEU A 322 -20.76 5.73 -7.28
C LEU A 322 -20.95 6.71 -6.12
N LEU A 323 -20.33 7.88 -6.20
CA LEU A 323 -20.45 8.92 -5.18
C LEU A 323 -21.86 9.48 -5.07
N GLN A 324 -22.58 9.62 -6.19
CA GLN A 324 -23.99 9.99 -6.20
C GLN A 324 -24.87 8.89 -5.62
N LYS A 325 -24.55 7.63 -5.88
CA LYS A 325 -25.25 6.50 -5.26
C LYS A 325 -25.06 6.44 -3.75
N LEU A 326 -23.83 6.63 -3.25
CA LEU A 326 -23.55 6.78 -1.81
C LEU A 326 -24.41 7.89 -1.18
N LYS A 327 -24.55 9.02 -1.88
CA LYS A 327 -25.40 10.13 -1.45
C LYS A 327 -26.89 9.75 -1.40
N LYS A 328 -27.40 9.03 -2.42
CA LYS A 328 -28.79 8.53 -2.45
C LYS A 328 -29.10 7.60 -1.29
N ILE A 329 -28.15 6.77 -0.86
CA ILE A 329 -28.31 5.83 0.27
C ILE A 329 -27.99 6.46 1.64
N GLY A 330 -27.84 7.79 1.70
CA GLY A 330 -27.75 8.56 2.95
C GLY A 330 -26.35 9.02 3.36
N PHE A 331 -25.30 8.67 2.61
CA PHE A 331 -23.93 9.11 2.89
C PHE A 331 -23.58 10.34 2.06
N ASP A 332 -24.01 11.51 2.55
CA ASP A 332 -23.74 12.79 1.88
C ASP A 332 -22.33 13.32 2.21
N TRP A 333 -21.60 13.72 1.18
CA TRP A 333 -20.26 14.30 1.26
C TRP A 333 -20.30 15.82 1.04
N GLY A 334 -19.27 16.54 1.49
CA GLY A 334 -19.16 17.98 1.24
C GLY A 334 -18.72 18.26 -0.21
N LYS A 335 -19.11 19.41 -0.79
CA LYS A 335 -18.79 19.79 -2.17
C LYS A 335 -17.27 19.59 -2.46
N PRO A 336 -16.89 18.65 -3.34
CA PRO A 336 -15.51 18.41 -3.69
C PRO A 336 -14.96 19.64 -4.41
N ALA A 337 -13.69 19.95 -4.15
CA ALA A 337 -12.95 20.98 -4.84
C ALA A 337 -11.71 20.35 -5.46
N LEU A 338 -11.37 20.77 -6.68
CA LEU A 338 -10.09 20.45 -7.30
C LEU A 338 -9.01 21.24 -6.56
N ASN A 339 -8.05 20.52 -6.00
CA ASN A 339 -6.88 21.10 -5.35
C ASN A 339 -5.88 21.58 -6.41
N ASN A 340 -4.93 22.42 -6.01
CA ASN A 340 -3.89 22.96 -6.90
C ASN A 340 -2.98 21.89 -7.52
N ASP A 341 -2.92 20.70 -6.92
CA ASP A 341 -2.16 19.54 -7.41
C ASP A 341 -2.97 18.65 -8.37
N GLY A 342 -4.19 19.07 -8.76
CA GLY A 342 -5.06 18.31 -9.66
C GLY A 342 -5.82 17.16 -8.99
N THR A 343 -5.73 17.03 -7.67
CA THR A 343 -6.48 16.03 -6.90
C THR A 343 -7.83 16.55 -6.43
N VAL A 344 -8.77 15.66 -6.19
CA VAL A 344 -10.09 15.90 -5.62
C VAL A 344 -10.21 15.09 -4.33
N ASN A 345 -10.62 15.76 -3.26
CA ASN A 345 -10.87 15.11 -1.98
C ASN A 345 -12.38 14.99 -1.70
N VAL A 346 -12.86 13.76 -1.52
CA VAL A 346 -14.24 13.49 -1.11
C VAL A 346 -14.25 13.14 0.37
N TRP A 347 -14.78 14.06 1.20
CA TRP A 347 -14.79 13.89 2.66
C TRP A 347 -16.21 13.71 3.23
N PHE A 348 -16.38 12.65 4.00
CA PHE A 348 -17.46 12.45 4.96
C PHE A 348 -17.02 12.99 6.31
N ARG A 349 -17.86 13.73 7.02
CA ARG A 349 -17.50 14.43 8.27
C ARG A 349 -18.51 14.18 9.37
N GLY A 350 -18.04 14.21 10.62
CA GLY A 350 -18.88 14.13 11.81
C GLY A 350 -19.69 12.83 11.87
N SER A 351 -20.99 12.93 12.17
CA SER A 351 -21.88 11.77 12.24
C SER A 351 -21.89 10.94 10.96
N ARG A 352 -21.81 11.58 9.79
CA ARG A 352 -21.80 10.88 8.49
C ARG A 352 -20.56 9.99 8.31
N ALA A 353 -19.41 10.42 8.83
CA ALA A 353 -18.21 9.58 8.82
C ALA A 353 -18.34 8.38 9.76
N ILE A 354 -18.98 8.58 10.92
CA ILE A 354 -19.27 7.50 11.89
C ILE A 354 -20.24 6.49 11.28
N ASP A 355 -21.33 6.98 10.68
CA ASP A 355 -22.36 6.13 10.06
C ASP A 355 -21.79 5.36 8.87
N LEU A 356 -20.97 6.01 8.03
CA LEU A 356 -20.28 5.35 6.94
C LEU A 356 -19.38 4.23 7.46
N ALA A 357 -18.49 4.52 8.43
CA ALA A 357 -17.60 3.53 9.03
C ALA A 357 -18.37 2.35 9.64
N ARG A 358 -19.43 2.62 10.41
CA ARG A 358 -20.24 1.57 11.03
C ARG A 358 -20.90 0.67 9.98
N THR A 359 -21.45 1.29 8.94
CA THR A 359 -22.17 0.54 7.90
C THR A 359 -21.20 -0.26 7.04
N THR A 360 -20.04 0.31 6.66
CA THR A 360 -19.02 -0.41 5.89
C THR A 360 -18.35 -1.54 6.68
N ILE A 361 -18.17 -1.39 8.00
CA ILE A 361 -17.72 -2.50 8.86
C ILE A 361 -18.81 -3.58 8.96
N GLY A 362 -20.08 -3.18 9.08
CA GLY A 362 -21.21 -4.10 9.23
C GLY A 362 -21.49 -4.98 8.01
N ILE A 363 -21.06 -4.57 6.81
CA ILE A 363 -21.21 -5.39 5.59
C ILE A 363 -20.10 -6.45 5.44
N LEU A 364 -19.00 -6.34 6.21
CA LEU A 364 -17.94 -7.33 6.14
C LEU A 364 -18.41 -8.65 6.77
N PRO A 365 -18.05 -9.80 6.17
CA PRO A 365 -18.11 -11.07 6.89
C PRO A 365 -17.32 -10.97 8.21
N PRO A 366 -17.81 -11.58 9.31
CA PRO A 366 -17.15 -11.53 10.61
C PRO A 366 -15.66 -11.87 10.54
N ILE A 367 -15.29 -12.89 9.75
CA ILE A 367 -13.90 -13.33 9.60
C ILE A 367 -12.98 -12.28 8.98
N LEU A 368 -13.43 -11.55 7.95
CA LEU A 368 -12.61 -10.48 7.36
C LEU A 368 -12.45 -9.31 8.31
N ARG A 369 -13.50 -9.00 9.08
CA ARG A 369 -13.41 -7.98 10.14
C ARG A 369 -12.42 -8.40 11.22
N ASP A 370 -12.49 -9.64 11.69
CA ASP A 370 -11.56 -10.17 12.68
C ASP A 370 -10.12 -10.20 12.16
N VAL A 371 -9.91 -10.53 10.88
CA VAL A 371 -8.59 -10.45 10.22
C VAL A 371 -8.08 -9.00 10.24
N LEU A 372 -8.88 -8.02 9.81
CA LEU A 372 -8.48 -6.61 9.83
C LEU A 372 -8.20 -6.12 11.26
N ASP A 373 -9.02 -6.54 12.24
CA ASP A 373 -8.81 -6.25 13.66
C ASP A 373 -7.48 -6.79 14.18
N ALA A 374 -7.11 -8.03 13.82
CA ALA A 374 -5.83 -8.64 14.17
C ALA A 374 -4.64 -7.96 13.48
N LEU A 375 -4.79 -7.56 12.22
CA LEU A 375 -3.73 -6.86 11.48
C LEU A 375 -3.45 -5.48 12.08
N GLY A 376 -4.43 -4.84 12.71
CA GLY A 376 -4.21 -3.73 13.66
C GLY A 376 -3.59 -2.46 13.06
N PHE A 377 -3.70 -2.25 11.75
CA PHE A 377 -3.08 -1.10 11.10
C PHE A 377 -3.83 0.20 11.42
N GLU A 378 -3.09 1.31 11.48
CA GLU A 378 -3.57 2.59 12.00
C GLU A 378 -4.88 3.06 11.36
N LYS A 379 -4.99 2.97 10.03
CA LYS A 379 -6.18 3.41 9.29
C LYS A 379 -7.41 2.64 9.73
N TRP A 380 -7.32 1.31 9.88
CA TRP A 380 -8.41 0.48 10.38
C TRP A 380 -8.75 0.76 11.85
N LEU A 381 -7.73 0.91 12.71
CA LEU A 381 -7.94 1.27 14.12
C LEU A 381 -8.70 2.59 14.26
N ARG A 382 -8.39 3.59 13.43
CA ARG A 382 -9.11 4.88 13.40
C ARG A 382 -10.56 4.74 12.94
N ILE A 383 -10.83 3.91 11.93
CA ILE A 383 -12.20 3.60 11.48
C ILE A 383 -12.98 2.92 12.62
N ASN A 384 -12.36 1.98 13.33
CA ASN A 384 -12.95 1.30 14.48
C ASN A 384 -13.17 2.22 15.69
N GLU A 385 -12.30 3.20 15.92
CA GLU A 385 -12.44 4.16 17.03
C GLU A 385 -13.76 4.95 16.92
N TYR A 386 -14.26 5.19 15.71
CA TYR A 386 -15.55 5.83 15.49
C TYR A 386 -16.71 5.08 16.15
N LEU A 387 -16.63 3.75 16.18
CA LEU A 387 -17.64 2.92 16.83
C LEU A 387 -17.66 3.19 18.34
N ARG A 388 -16.48 3.29 18.97
CA ARG A 388 -16.36 3.47 20.43
C ARG A 388 -16.84 4.85 20.90
N ARG A 389 -16.57 5.92 20.15
CA ARG A 389 -17.00 7.30 20.51
C ARG A 389 -18.51 7.52 20.37
N SER A 390 -19.18 6.71 19.55
CA SER A 390 -20.63 6.77 19.41
C SER A 390 -21.37 6.15 20.61
N SER A 391 -20.75 5.18 21.29
CA SER A 391 -21.32 4.53 22.48
C SER A 391 -21.28 5.44 23.71
N SER A 392 -20.26 6.30 23.84
CA SER A 392 -20.11 7.25 24.96
C SER A 392 -20.93 8.55 24.79
N SER A 393 -21.48 8.81 23.60
CA SER A 393 -22.41 9.93 23.35
C SER A 393 -23.89 9.49 23.28
N GLY A 394 -24.15 8.18 23.32
CA GLY A 394 -25.48 7.58 23.18
C GLY A 394 -26.35 7.53 24.44
N GLU A 395 -25.82 7.87 25.63
CA GLU A 395 -26.62 7.90 26.87
C GLU A 395 -27.51 9.15 26.99
N VAL A 396 -27.38 10.14 26.10
CA VAL A 396 -28.14 11.41 26.17
C VAL A 396 -29.26 11.52 25.12
N ARG A 397 -29.47 10.53 24.24
CA ARG A 397 -30.53 10.60 23.21
C ARG A 397 -31.30 9.29 23.01
N ARG A 398 -31.88 8.74 24.07
CA ARG A 398 -33.13 7.96 23.95
C ARG A 398 -34.32 8.87 24.24
N ARG A 399 -34.75 9.68 23.28
CA ARG A 399 -36.15 10.13 23.26
C ARG A 399 -36.96 9.07 22.55
N LEU A 400 -37.76 8.40 23.37
CA LEU A 400 -38.86 7.52 22.98
C LEU A 400 -39.65 8.16 21.83
N TRP A 401 -39.70 7.48 20.69
CA TRP A 401 -40.83 7.55 19.77
C TRP A 401 -41.72 6.35 20.09
N TRP A 402 -42.71 6.57 20.97
CA TRP A 402 -43.90 5.74 21.01
C TRP A 402 -44.90 6.30 19.98
N PRO A 403 -45.57 5.46 19.19
CA PRO A 403 -46.65 5.93 18.33
C PRO A 403 -47.87 6.24 19.21
N VAL A 404 -48.35 7.48 19.16
CA VAL A 404 -49.70 7.80 19.64
C VAL A 404 -50.68 7.16 18.66
N MET A 405 -51.23 5.99 19.05
CA MET A 405 -52.45 5.48 18.44
C MET A 405 -53.58 6.45 18.78
N GLY A 406 -54.26 6.92 17.74
CA GLY A 406 -55.49 7.68 17.88
C GLY A 406 -56.63 6.81 18.42
N SER A 407 -57.52 7.46 19.16
CA SER A 407 -58.87 6.94 19.37
C SER A 407 -59.84 8.10 19.61
N ARG A 408 -60.80 8.15 18.68
CA ARG A 408 -62.07 8.90 18.61
C ARG A 408 -62.03 10.32 18.09
#